data_AF-A0A0H4KPG4-F1
#
_entry.id   AF-A0A0H4KPG4-F1
#
_cell.length_a   1.000
_cell.length_b   1.000
_cell.length_c   1.000
_cell.angle_alpha   90.00
_cell.angle_beta   90.00
_cell.angle_gamma   90.00
#
_symmetry.space_group_name_H-M   'P 1'
#
loop_
_entity.id
_entity.type
_entity.pdbx_description
1 polymer ?
#
loop_
_entity_poly.entity_id
_entity_poly.type
_entity_poly.pdbx_seq_one_letter_code
_entity_poly.pdbx_strand_id
1 'polypeptide(L)' 'MKTNAARQVRAKIEDYTRFIYILLALSGFLYIGTLISNHEHHGGTMTIMMSGTFVLLLVSFLFSYKVKKLRSSLEE' A
#
# COMPACT_ATOMS: atom_id res chain seq x y z
N MET A 1 7.51 -34.29 1.60
CA MET A 1 8.16 -33.06 2.12
C MET A 1 7.66 -31.88 1.29
N LYS A 2 6.61 -31.16 1.73
CA LYS A 2 6.18 -29.93 1.03
C LYS A 2 7.30 -28.91 1.21
N THR A 3 7.92 -28.48 0.12
CA THR A 3 9.17 -27.71 0.09
C THR A 3 9.04 -26.43 0.94
N ASN A 4 9.97 -26.23 1.88
CA ASN A 4 10.00 -25.07 2.80
C ASN A 4 9.87 -23.72 2.06
N ALA A 5 10.31 -23.67 0.81
CA ALA A 5 10.17 -22.51 -0.09
C ALA A 5 8.71 -22.07 -0.28
N ALA A 6 7.77 -22.98 -0.56
CA ALA A 6 6.37 -22.63 -0.78
C ALA A 6 5.72 -22.02 0.47
N ARG A 7 6.12 -22.49 1.66
CA ARG A 7 5.65 -21.95 2.94
C ARG A 7 6.17 -20.53 3.17
N GLN A 8 7.45 -20.27 2.87
CA GLN A 8 8.04 -18.94 2.99
C GLN A 8 7.42 -17.94 2.01
N VAL A 9 7.14 -18.36 0.78
CA VAL A 9 6.49 -17.52 -0.23
C VAL A 9 5.07 -17.14 0.19
N ARG A 10 4.30 -18.09 0.75
CA ARG A 10 2.95 -17.81 1.29
C ARG A 10 2.98 -16.82 2.46
N ALA A 11 3.91 -16.98 3.41
CA ALA A 11 4.08 -16.05 4.51
C ALA A 11 4.41 -14.63 3.99
N LYS A 12 5.30 -14.54 2.99
CA LYS A 12 5.68 -13.26 2.38
C LYS A 12 4.52 -12.58 1.64
N ILE A 13 3.65 -13.36 0.99
CA ILE A 13 2.41 -12.86 0.38
C ILE A 13 1.48 -12.29 1.45
N GLU A 14 1.32 -12.98 2.57
CA GLU A 14 0.48 -12.54 3.68
C GLU A 14 0.98 -11.22 4.27
N ASP A 15 2.30 -11.10 4.51
CA ASP A 15 2.91 -9.86 4.99
C ASP A 15 2.69 -8.70 4.02
N TYR A 16 2.97 -8.88 2.73
CA TYR A 16 2.74 -7.84 1.74
C TYR A 16 1.27 -7.46 1.63
N THR A 17 0.35 -8.43 1.77
CA THR A 17 -1.09 -8.17 1.79
C THR A 17 -1.48 -7.29 2.98
N ARG A 18 -0.94 -7.56 4.17
CA ARG A 18 -1.15 -6.71 5.36
C ARG A 18 -0.60 -5.30 5.14
N PHE A 19 0.60 -5.18 4.58
CA PHE A 19 1.19 -3.88 4.27
C PHE A 19 0.35 -3.07 3.26
N ILE A 20 -0.21 -3.70 2.23
CA ILE A 20 -1.11 -3.05 1.27
C ILE A 20 -2.30 -2.43 2.00
N TYR A 21 -2.97 -3.19 2.89
CA TYR A 21 -4.11 -2.68 3.64
C TYR A 21 -3.72 -1.52 4.57
N ILE A 22 -2.58 -1.62 5.26
CA ILE A 22 -2.08 -0.54 6.13
C ILE A 22 -1.78 0.71 5.30
N LEU A 23 -1.06 0.58 4.19
CA LEU A 23 -0.74 1.70 3.29
C LEU A 23 -2.01 2.34 2.72
N LEU A 24 -3.01 1.54 2.35
CA LEU A 24 -4.28 2.02 1.83
C LEU A 24 -5.07 2.78 2.91
N ALA A 25 -5.15 2.24 4.12
CA ALA A 25 -5.80 2.88 5.25
C ALA A 25 -5.11 4.20 5.61
N LEU A 26 -3.78 4.19 5.66
CA LEU A 26 -2.97 5.38 5.98
C LEU A 26 -3.11 6.46 4.89
N SER A 27 -3.17 6.06 3.61
CA SER A 27 -3.48 6.96 2.50
C SER A 27 -4.86 7.58 2.62
N GLY A 28 -5.87 6.76 2.98
CA GLY A 28 -7.24 7.23 3.21
C GLY A 28 -7.33 8.25 4.34
N PHE A 29 -6.67 7.97 5.47
CA PHE A 29 -6.57 8.91 6.60
C PHE A 29 -5.87 10.21 6.20
N LEU A 30 -4.75 10.13 5.47
CA LEU A 30 -4.02 11.31 5.01
C LEU A 30 -4.89 12.16 4.07
N TYR A 31 -5.63 11.52 3.16
CA TYR A 31 -6.57 12.20 2.27
C TYR A 31 -7.71 12.89 3.02
N ILE A 32 -8.30 12.25 4.03
CA ILE A 32 -9.29 12.90 4.91
C ILE A 32 -8.66 14.13 5.58
N GLY A 33 -7.41 14.02 6.07
CA GLY A 33 -6.67 15.15 6.60
C GLY A 33 -6.51 16.31 5.59
N THR A 34 -6.27 15.99 4.31
CA THR A 34 -6.24 17.03 3.26
C THR A 34 -7.59 17.69 3.01
N LEU A 35 -8.69 16.94 3.09
CA LEU A 35 -10.04 17.50 2.93
C LEU A 35 -10.38 18.45 4.07
N ILE A 36 -9.99 18.11 5.31
CA ILE A 36 -10.20 18.95 6.49
C ILE A 36 -9.36 20.24 6.37
N SER A 37 -8.07 20.12 6.02
CA SER A 37 -7.14 21.25 5.95
C SER A 37 -7.44 22.23 4.79
N ASN A 38 -8.17 21.78 3.76
CA ASN A 38 -8.55 22.58 2.60
C ASN A 38 -9.39 23.82 2.97
N HIS A 39 -10.11 23.79 4.09
CA HIS A 39 -10.93 24.92 4.55
C HIS A 39 -10.13 26.02 5.26
N GLU A 40 -8.93 25.73 5.76
CA GLU A 40 -8.18 26.67 6.60
C GLU A 40 -6.89 27.17 5.97
N HIS A 41 -6.20 26.38 5.13
CA HIS A 41 -4.84 26.72 4.68
C HIS A 41 -4.67 26.53 3.16
N HIS A 42 -4.82 27.62 2.40
CA HIS A 42 -4.46 27.66 0.98
C HIS A 42 -2.94 27.85 0.83
N GLY A 43 -2.16 26.77 0.93
CA GLY A 43 -0.69 26.85 0.86
C GLY A 43 0.02 25.51 0.61
N GLY A 44 1.36 25.55 0.55
CA GLY A 44 2.23 24.42 0.16
C GLY A 44 2.09 23.14 0.99
N THR A 45 1.56 23.21 2.21
CA THR A 45 1.26 22.05 3.06
C THR A 45 0.24 21.11 2.39
N MET A 46 -0.75 21.65 1.69
CA MET A 46 -1.75 20.86 0.96
C MET A 46 -1.09 20.07 -0.19
N THR A 47 -0.18 20.71 -0.94
CA THR A 47 0.56 20.07 -2.03
C THR A 47 1.41 18.91 -1.50
N ILE A 48 2.09 19.10 -0.35
CA ILE A 48 2.90 18.06 0.27
C ILE A 48 2.04 16.88 0.71
N MET A 49 0.93 17.12 1.42
CA MET A 49 0.06 16.02 1.89
C MET A 49 -0.59 15.27 0.72
N MET A 50 -1.05 15.98 -0.32
CA MET A 50 -1.64 15.36 -1.50
C MET A 50 -0.62 14.53 -2.29
N SER A 51 0.61 15.02 -2.45
CA SER A 51 1.71 14.24 -3.04
C SER A 51 2.07 13.01 -2.21
N GLY A 52 2.06 13.14 -0.87
CA GLY A 52 2.31 12.03 0.05
C GLY A 52 1.26 10.93 -0.07
N THR A 53 -0.03 11.30 -0.10
CA THR A 53 -1.13 10.36 -0.37
C THR A 53 -0.92 9.65 -1.69
N PHE A 54 -0.58 10.39 -2.75
CA PHE A 54 -0.38 9.81 -4.08
C PHE A 54 0.77 8.81 -4.13
N VAL A 55 1.89 9.12 -3.48
CA VAL A 55 3.04 8.20 -3.35
C VAL A 55 2.67 6.95 -2.56
N LEU A 56 1.97 7.09 -1.44
CA LEU A 56 1.55 5.94 -0.61
C LEU A 56 0.62 5.01 -1.39
N LEU A 57 -0.31 5.56 -2.18
CA LEU A 57 -1.18 4.78 -3.07
C LEU A 57 -0.38 4.06 -4.16
N LEU A 58 0.56 4.75 -4.80
CA LEU A 58 1.46 4.16 -5.80
C LEU A 58 2.25 2.98 -5.23
N VAL A 59 2.83 3.15 -4.03
CA VAL A 59 3.57 2.09 -3.32
C VAL A 59 2.65 0.91 -2.99
N SER A 60 1.43 1.18 -2.51
CA SER A 60 0.42 0.13 -2.26
C SER A 60 0.08 -0.66 -3.53
N PHE A 61 -0.06 0.02 -4.66
CA PHE A 61 -0.32 -0.60 -5.95
C PHE A 61 0.85 -1.48 -6.42
N LEU A 62 2.09 -1.00 -6.27
CA LEU A 62 3.30 -1.78 -6.59
C LEU A 62 3.41 -3.06 -5.73
N PHE A 63 3.11 -2.98 -4.44
CA PHE A 63 3.07 -4.16 -3.58
C PHE A 63 1.97 -5.13 -4.01
N SER A 64 0.79 -4.61 -4.37
CA SER A 64 -0.32 -5.43 -4.87
C SER A 64 0.06 -6.18 -6.15
N TYR A 65 0.77 -5.52 -7.06
CA TYR A 65 1.30 -6.17 -8.27
C TYR A 65 2.33 -7.25 -7.95
N LYS A 66 3.27 -6.99 -7.03
CA LYS A 66 4.24 -8.00 -6.57
C LYS A 66 3.56 -9.21 -5.95
N VAL A 67 2.53 -9.01 -5.12
CA VAL A 67 1.75 -10.11 -4.51
C VAL A 67 1.06 -10.95 -5.58
N LYS A 68 0.45 -10.31 -6.59
CA LYS A 68 -0.23 -11.01 -7.69
C LYS A 68 0.75 -11.91 -8.46
N LYS A 69 1.94 -11.38 -8.78
CA LYS A 69 3.01 -12.16 -9.44
C LYS A 69 3.49 -13.32 -8.57
N LEU A 70 3.66 -13.09 -7.27
CA LEU A 70 4.14 -14.10 -6.32
C LEU A 70 3.12 -15.23 -6.08
N ARG A 71 1.81 -14.91 -6.11
CA ARG A 71 0.73 -15.91 -6.09
C ARG A 71 0.71 -16.77 -7.35
N SER A 72 0.86 -16.16 -8.53
CA SER A 72 0.92 -16.90 -9.81
C SER A 72 2.04 -17.94 -9.83
N SER A 73 3.20 -17.62 -9.26
CA SER A 73 4.36 -18.54 -9.17
C SER A 73 4.16 -19.71 -8.19
N LEU A 74 3.09 -19.72 -7.39
CA LEU A 74 2.73 -20.84 -6.50
C LEU A 74 1.60 -21.71 -7.06
N GLU A 75 0.90 -21.23 -8.10
CA GLU A 75 -0.19 -21.93 -8.78
C GLU A 75 0.31 -22.69 -10.02
N GLU A 76 1.47 -22.32 -10.57
CA GLU A 76 2.32 -23.16 -11.45
C GLU A 76 3.11 -24.21 -10.67
#